data_AF-A0A154QGQ6-F1
#
_entry.id   AF-A0A154QGQ6-F1
#
_cell.length_a   1.000
_cell.length_b   1.000
_cell.length_c   1.000
_cell.angle_alpha   90.00
_cell.angle_beta   90.00
_cell.angle_gamma   90.00
#
_symmetry.space_group_name_H-M   'P 1'
#
loop_
_entity.id
_entity.type
_entity.pdbx_description
1 polymer ?
#
loop_
_entity_poly.entity_id
_entity_poly.type
_entity_poly.pdbx_seq_one_letter_code
_entity_poly.pdbx_strand_id
1 'polypeptide(L)'
;MDSAALQKYLLRLFERHDVELEADEDGWLITDGDFPAIRAAWHEGAAGEPGRLDVDVVLSEERYIEESFAGDGGDAGCRDALRTFERDVFHVLLAACWYVTDERRMRIAAWEIGVRTWDVFIGPSSARGAEAARMPAEALASVEAALKREALTPELHWLRLVYRHAADGDSRCEALLDNEPWTAGTLALTAVPWPHDGDYVARRFLLLDVRDY
;
A
#
# COMPACT_ATOMS: atom_id res chain seq x y z
N MET A 1 -15.01 -15.15 3.70
CA MET A 1 -15.66 -14.21 4.64
C MET A 1 -16.66 -13.43 3.83
N ASP A 2 -17.88 -13.21 4.33
CA ASP A 2 -18.86 -12.42 3.57
C ASP A 2 -18.60 -10.91 3.68
N SER A 3 -19.25 -10.14 2.79
CA SER A 3 -19.07 -8.69 2.68
C SER A 3 -19.44 -7.96 3.99
N ALA A 4 -20.53 -8.35 4.66
CA ALA A 4 -20.97 -7.72 5.90
C ALA A 4 -19.97 -7.93 7.05
N ALA A 5 -19.39 -9.12 7.16
CA ALA A 5 -18.33 -9.41 8.14
C ALA A 5 -17.06 -8.61 7.85
N LEU A 6 -16.68 -8.45 6.58
CA LEU A 6 -15.52 -7.66 6.16
C LEU A 6 -15.72 -6.16 6.43
N GLN A 7 -16.90 -5.63 6.13
CA GLN A 7 -17.24 -4.24 6.43
C GLN A 7 -17.20 -3.97 7.94
N LYS A 8 -17.79 -4.87 8.75
CA LYS A 8 -17.73 -4.79 10.22
C LYS A 8 -16.30 -4.89 10.76
N TYR A 9 -15.43 -5.63 10.06
CA TYR A 9 -14.01 -5.68 10.39
C TYR A 9 -13.35 -4.33 10.18
N LEU A 10 -13.56 -3.68 9.02
CA LEU A 10 -13.01 -2.35 8.74
C LEU A 10 -13.52 -1.31 9.73
N LEU A 11 -14.82 -1.27 10.01
CA LEU A 11 -15.40 -0.36 11.01
C LEU A 11 -14.67 -0.46 12.36
N ARG A 12 -14.50 -1.69 12.86
CA ARG A 12 -13.78 -1.94 14.12
C ARG A 12 -12.29 -1.62 14.01
N LEU A 13 -11.69 -1.85 12.86
CA LEU A 13 -10.29 -1.53 12.62
C LEU A 13 -10.08 -0.02 12.79
N PHE A 14 -10.88 0.81 12.12
CA PHE A 14 -10.81 2.26 12.23
C PHE A 14 -11.20 2.80 13.62
N GLU A 15 -12.24 2.23 14.25
CA GLU A 15 -12.67 2.59 15.61
C GLU A 15 -11.53 2.41 16.64
N ARG A 16 -10.69 1.37 16.50
CA ARG A 16 -9.50 1.18 17.37
C ARG A 16 -8.44 2.27 17.22
N HIS A 17 -8.55 3.09 16.18
CA HIS A 17 -7.65 4.20 15.87
C HIS A 17 -8.36 5.55 15.99
N ASP A 18 -9.49 5.60 16.72
CA ASP A 18 -10.26 6.81 16.98
C ASP A 18 -10.77 7.49 15.70
N VAL A 19 -11.01 6.70 14.63
CA VAL A 19 -11.66 7.17 13.40
C VAL A 19 -13.03 6.52 13.31
N GLU A 20 -14.07 7.35 13.38
CA GLU A 20 -15.44 6.93 13.17
C GLU A 20 -15.75 6.90 11.67
N LEU A 21 -16.31 5.79 11.22
CA LEU A 21 -16.72 5.58 9.84
C LEU A 21 -18.20 5.20 9.81
N GLU A 22 -18.91 5.72 8.82
CA GLU A 22 -20.30 5.39 8.54
C GLU A 22 -20.41 4.71 7.17
N ALA A 23 -21.31 3.74 7.07
CA ALA A 23 -21.60 3.09 5.80
C ALA A 23 -22.58 3.93 4.98
N ASP A 24 -22.25 4.19 3.72
CA ASP A 24 -23.19 4.75 2.76
C ASP A 24 -24.09 3.66 2.13
N GLU A 25 -24.94 4.07 1.17
CA GLU A 25 -25.88 3.17 0.48
C GLU A 25 -25.19 2.15 -0.42
N ASP A 26 -23.98 2.44 -0.90
CA ASP A 26 -23.19 1.62 -1.82
C ASP A 26 -22.14 0.75 -1.10
N GLY A 27 -22.09 0.81 0.23
CA GLY A 27 -21.20 0.03 1.08
C GLY A 27 -19.80 0.62 1.24
N TRP A 28 -19.58 1.87 0.85
CA TRP A 28 -18.39 2.63 1.21
C TRP A 28 -18.46 3.06 2.67
N LEU A 29 -17.28 3.11 3.30
CA LEU A 29 -17.13 3.63 4.65
C LEU A 29 -16.50 5.02 4.58
N ILE A 30 -17.21 6.02 5.07
CA ILE A 30 -16.85 7.44 4.96
C ILE A 30 -16.74 8.11 6.33
N THR A 31 -15.98 9.20 6.40
CA THR A 31 -15.93 10.09 7.57
C THR A 31 -16.67 11.38 7.23
N ASP A 32 -17.53 11.86 8.13
CA ASP A 32 -18.24 13.14 8.02
C ASP A 32 -19.03 13.37 6.72
N GLY A 33 -19.41 12.29 6.02
CA GLY A 33 -20.20 12.38 4.78
C GLY A 33 -19.40 12.75 3.53
N ASP A 34 -18.07 12.73 3.57
CA ASP A 34 -17.19 13.12 2.45
C ASP A 34 -15.98 12.18 2.31
N PHE A 35 -15.16 12.41 1.28
CA PHE A 35 -13.89 11.72 1.09
C PHE A 35 -12.90 12.05 2.22
N PRO A 36 -12.01 11.10 2.58
CA PRO A 36 -11.78 9.80 1.95
C PRO A 36 -12.83 8.73 2.29
N ALA A 37 -13.13 7.87 1.31
CA ALA A 37 -14.01 6.71 1.46
C ALA A 37 -13.21 5.42 1.32
N ILE A 38 -13.46 4.39 2.13
CA ILE A 38 -12.79 3.08 2.04
C ILE A 38 -13.77 1.94 1.88
N ARG A 39 -13.41 0.95 1.07
CA ARG A 39 -14.13 -0.31 0.92
C ARG A 39 -13.14 -1.46 0.79
N ALA A 40 -13.56 -2.65 1.21
CA ALA A 40 -12.83 -3.87 0.90
C ALA A 40 -13.76 -4.95 0.37
N ALA A 41 -13.24 -5.77 -0.54
CA ALA A 41 -13.92 -6.91 -1.12
C ALA A 41 -13.03 -8.16 -1.05
N TRP A 42 -13.60 -9.29 -0.65
CA TRP A 42 -12.92 -10.59 -0.71
C TRP A 42 -13.42 -11.38 -1.91
N HIS A 43 -12.48 -11.77 -2.78
CA HIS A 43 -12.70 -12.62 -3.93
C HIS A 43 -12.13 -14.00 -3.64
N GLU A 44 -13.03 -14.98 -3.54
CA GLU A 44 -12.64 -16.37 -3.36
C GLU A 44 -11.93 -16.89 -4.63
N GLY A 45 -10.78 -17.53 -4.46
CA GLY A 45 -10.07 -18.20 -5.56
C GLY A 45 -10.81 -19.46 -6.01
N ALA A 46 -10.47 -19.97 -7.19
CA ALA A 46 -10.90 -21.32 -7.56
C ALA A 46 -10.31 -22.37 -6.60
N ALA A 47 -10.84 -23.60 -6.63
CA ALA A 47 -10.35 -24.66 -5.76
C ALA A 47 -8.85 -24.91 -5.96
N GLY A 48 -8.05 -24.67 -4.92
CA GLY A 48 -6.59 -24.79 -4.96
C GLY A 48 -5.85 -23.51 -5.40
N GLU A 49 -6.56 -22.43 -5.69
CA GLU A 49 -6.00 -21.12 -6.00
C GLU A 49 -6.14 -20.16 -4.80
N PRO A 50 -5.22 -19.18 -4.65
CA PRO A 50 -5.35 -18.17 -3.60
C PRO A 50 -6.56 -17.27 -3.85
N GLY A 51 -7.20 -16.84 -2.76
CA GLY A 51 -8.16 -15.74 -2.80
C GLY A 51 -7.46 -14.38 -2.75
N ARG A 52 -8.23 -13.32 -3.00
CA ARG A 52 -7.74 -11.94 -3.07
C ARG A 52 -8.62 -10.99 -2.26
N LEU A 53 -8.00 -10.21 -1.38
CA LEU A 53 -8.61 -9.06 -0.75
C LEU A 53 -8.26 -7.83 -1.59
N ASP A 54 -9.27 -7.13 -2.08
CA ASP A 54 -9.12 -5.82 -2.70
C ASP A 54 -9.55 -4.74 -1.69
N VAL A 55 -8.75 -3.69 -1.56
CA VAL A 55 -9.03 -2.52 -0.72
C VAL A 55 -8.94 -1.28 -1.59
N ASP A 56 -10.05 -0.55 -1.67
CA ASP A 56 -10.18 0.68 -2.43
C ASP A 56 -10.29 1.85 -1.45
N VAL A 57 -9.55 2.94 -1.71
CA VAL A 57 -9.72 4.22 -1.02
C VAL A 57 -9.97 5.32 -2.03
N VAL A 58 -11.16 5.93 -2.01
CA VAL A 58 -11.48 7.07 -2.87
C VAL A 58 -11.09 8.36 -2.17
N LEU A 59 -10.31 9.19 -2.84
CA LEU A 59 -9.78 10.47 -2.37
C LEU A 59 -10.58 11.65 -2.95
N SER A 60 -11.11 11.48 -4.15
CA SER A 60 -12.00 12.40 -4.84
C SER A 60 -12.75 11.65 -5.96
N GLU A 61 -13.65 12.33 -6.68
CA GLU A 61 -14.41 11.72 -7.79
C GLU A 61 -13.53 11.05 -8.86
N GLU A 62 -12.29 11.52 -9.04
CA GLU A 62 -11.37 11.05 -10.08
C GLU A 62 -10.16 10.28 -9.52
N ARG A 63 -9.96 10.28 -8.20
CA ARG A 63 -8.73 9.76 -7.58
C ARG A 63 -9.05 8.70 -6.54
N TYR A 64 -8.44 7.53 -6.70
CA TYR A 64 -8.63 6.39 -5.81
C TYR A 64 -7.36 5.55 -5.72
N ILE A 65 -7.12 4.92 -4.58
CA ILE A 65 -6.01 4.00 -4.31
C ILE A 65 -6.55 2.57 -4.36
N GLU A 66 -5.89 1.68 -5.10
CA GLU A 66 -6.25 0.25 -5.16
C GLU A 66 -5.10 -0.63 -4.65
N GLU A 67 -5.36 -1.40 -3.60
CA GLU A 67 -4.41 -2.38 -3.09
C GLU A 67 -5.02 -3.77 -2.99
N SER A 68 -4.30 -4.76 -3.54
CA SER A 68 -4.71 -6.17 -3.52
C SER A 68 -3.75 -7.03 -2.69
N PHE A 69 -4.32 -7.95 -1.92
CA PHE A 69 -3.58 -8.83 -1.02
C PHE A 69 -4.03 -10.28 -1.20
N ALA A 70 -3.09 -11.17 -1.55
CA ALA A 70 -3.37 -12.59 -1.70
C ALA A 70 -3.40 -13.32 -0.35
N GLY A 71 -4.38 -14.18 -0.16
CA GLY A 71 -4.51 -15.09 0.98
C GLY A 71 -4.91 -16.50 0.55
N ASP A 72 -4.56 -17.50 1.36
CA ASP A 72 -4.94 -18.89 1.11
C ASP A 72 -6.47 -19.05 1.14
N GLY A 73 -7.10 -19.65 0.13
CA GLY A 73 -8.57 -19.69 -0.02
C GLY A 73 -9.40 -19.84 1.27
N GLY A 74 -10.57 -19.20 1.28
CA GLY A 74 -11.54 -19.21 2.36
C GLY A 74 -11.31 -18.13 3.41
N ASP A 75 -12.04 -18.27 4.52
CA ASP A 75 -12.03 -17.31 5.63
C ASP A 75 -10.65 -17.10 6.25
N ALA A 76 -9.81 -18.13 6.26
CA ALA A 76 -8.47 -18.06 6.83
C ALA A 76 -7.55 -17.15 6.01
N GLY A 77 -7.55 -17.25 4.68
CA GLY A 77 -6.78 -16.35 3.83
C GLY A 77 -7.34 -14.95 3.79
N CYS A 78 -8.66 -14.77 3.86
CA CYS A 78 -9.22 -13.43 3.99
C CYS A 78 -8.65 -12.72 5.24
N ARG A 79 -8.61 -13.43 6.37
CA ARG A 79 -7.97 -12.91 7.60
C ARG A 79 -6.47 -12.70 7.46
N ASP A 80 -5.78 -13.51 6.68
CA ASP A 80 -4.34 -13.33 6.42
C ASP A 80 -4.04 -12.13 5.53
N ALA A 81 -4.84 -11.95 4.48
CA ALA A 81 -4.81 -10.80 3.60
C ALA A 81 -5.11 -9.51 4.38
N LEU A 82 -6.09 -9.52 5.28
CA LEU A 82 -6.39 -8.41 6.18
C LEU A 82 -5.21 -8.06 7.11
N ARG A 83 -4.55 -9.06 7.70
CA ARG A 83 -3.34 -8.83 8.51
C ARG A 83 -2.20 -8.22 7.67
N THR A 84 -2.09 -8.64 6.42
CA THR A 84 -1.10 -8.10 5.48
C THR A 84 -1.42 -6.64 5.13
N PHE A 85 -2.70 -6.33 4.88
CA PHE A 85 -3.18 -4.96 4.70
C PHE A 85 -2.88 -4.07 5.90
N GLU A 86 -3.26 -4.51 7.11
CA GLU A 86 -3.00 -3.77 8.35
C GLU A 86 -1.53 -3.46 8.55
N ARG A 87 -0.67 -4.45 8.30
CA ARG A 87 0.77 -4.30 8.48
C ARG A 87 1.41 -3.40 7.43
N ASP A 88 1.05 -3.56 6.16
CA ASP A 88 1.83 -3.00 5.05
C ASP A 88 1.32 -1.65 4.56
N VAL A 89 0.01 -1.39 4.66
CA VAL A 89 -0.65 -0.28 3.96
C VAL A 89 -1.53 0.55 4.89
N PHE A 90 -2.29 -0.09 5.80
CA PHE A 90 -3.31 0.59 6.59
C PHE A 90 -2.81 1.82 7.36
N HIS A 91 -1.70 1.70 8.09
CA HIS A 91 -1.18 2.84 8.86
C HIS A 91 -0.69 4.00 8.00
N VAL A 92 -0.25 3.71 6.76
CA VAL A 92 0.16 4.73 5.79
C VAL A 92 -1.07 5.47 5.26
N LEU A 93 -2.14 4.73 4.92
CA LEU A 93 -3.43 5.31 4.54
C LEU A 93 -4.01 6.17 5.67
N LEU A 94 -4.00 5.64 6.90
CA LEU A 94 -4.53 6.33 8.07
C LEU A 94 -3.82 7.67 8.32
N ALA A 95 -2.50 7.71 8.11
CA ALA A 95 -1.70 8.93 8.24
C ALA A 95 -2.06 9.98 7.20
N ALA A 96 -2.14 9.56 5.94
CA ALA A 96 -2.22 10.45 4.80
C ALA A 96 -3.65 10.91 4.51
N CYS A 97 -4.64 10.08 4.81
CA CYS A 97 -6.04 10.34 4.45
C CYS A 97 -6.88 10.74 5.68
N TRP A 98 -6.56 10.23 6.87
CA TRP A 98 -7.29 10.51 8.12
C TRP A 98 -6.45 11.23 9.18
N TYR A 99 -5.20 11.62 8.86
CA TYR A 99 -4.30 12.38 9.75
C TYR A 99 -4.01 11.72 11.10
N VAL A 100 -4.20 10.39 11.22
CA VAL A 100 -3.84 9.64 12.44
C VAL A 100 -2.51 8.94 12.23
N THR A 101 -1.51 9.33 13.01
CA THR A 101 -0.12 8.85 12.87
C THR A 101 0.28 7.88 13.99
N ASP A 102 1.07 6.85 13.61
CA ASP A 102 1.76 5.95 14.52
C ASP A 102 3.18 5.67 13.99
N GLU A 103 4.17 6.43 14.50
CA GLU A 103 5.58 6.31 14.10
C GLU A 103 6.22 4.95 14.47
N ARG A 104 5.54 4.10 15.24
CA ARG A 104 6.00 2.73 15.52
C ARG A 104 5.66 1.78 14.36
N ARG A 105 4.72 2.16 13.51
CA ARG A 105 4.16 1.34 12.43
C ARG A 105 4.61 1.79 11.04
N MET A 106 5.04 3.04 10.92
CA MET A 106 5.55 3.63 9.68
C MET A 106 6.64 4.66 10.00
N ARG A 107 7.32 5.15 8.97
CA ARG A 107 8.26 6.26 9.09
C ARG A 107 7.75 7.45 8.30
N ILE A 108 7.87 8.65 8.86
CA ILE A 108 7.61 9.91 8.15
C ILE A 108 8.96 10.51 7.74
N ALA A 109 9.07 11.00 6.52
CA ALA A 109 10.25 11.70 6.01
C ALA A 109 9.84 12.93 5.22
N ALA A 110 10.71 13.95 5.17
CA ALA A 110 10.53 15.09 4.30
C ALA A 110 11.36 14.89 3.03
N TRP A 111 10.71 14.95 1.85
CA TRP A 111 11.39 14.90 0.56
C TRP A 111 11.21 16.21 -0.20
N GLU A 112 12.32 16.72 -0.75
CA GLU A 112 12.30 17.87 -1.65
C GLU A 112 12.13 17.38 -3.09
N ILE A 113 10.97 17.66 -3.70
CA ILE A 113 10.65 17.27 -5.08
C ILE A 113 10.22 18.53 -5.84
N GLY A 114 11.03 18.92 -6.82
CA GLY A 114 10.84 20.18 -7.52
C GLY A 114 11.00 21.38 -6.57
N VAL A 115 9.94 22.17 -6.44
CA VAL A 115 9.89 23.37 -5.57
C VAL A 115 9.12 23.14 -4.27
N ARG A 116 8.69 21.90 -4.00
CA ARG A 116 7.82 21.56 -2.89
C ARG A 116 8.52 20.58 -1.95
N THR A 117 8.22 20.75 -0.67
CA THR A 117 8.52 19.75 0.35
C THR A 117 7.31 18.85 0.55
N TRP A 118 7.56 17.56 0.60
CA TRP A 118 6.55 16.52 0.73
C TRP A 118 6.73 15.78 2.05
N ASP A 119 5.65 15.57 2.78
CA ASP A 119 5.58 14.56 3.83
C ASP A 119 5.40 13.19 3.19
N VAL A 120 6.33 12.29 3.48
CA VAL A 120 6.35 10.95 2.91
C VAL A 120 6.12 9.94 4.01
N PHE A 121 4.96 9.29 3.95
CA PHE A 121 4.51 8.25 4.84
C PHE A 121 4.98 6.90 4.29
N ILE A 122 5.93 6.27 4.99
CA ILE A 122 6.69 5.13 4.48
C ILE A 122 6.31 3.89 5.28
N GLY A 123 5.59 2.97 4.64
CA GLY A 123 5.22 1.70 5.22
C GLY A 123 6.42 0.79 5.48
N PRO A 124 6.27 -0.25 6.32
CA PRO A 124 7.31 -1.23 6.54
C PRO A 124 7.65 -1.94 5.22
N SER A 125 8.90 -2.40 5.08
CA SER A 125 9.17 -3.41 4.06
C SER A 125 8.62 -4.73 4.55
N SER A 126 7.74 -5.34 3.75
CA SER A 126 7.33 -6.71 3.97
C SER A 126 7.92 -7.61 2.91
N ALA A 127 8.15 -8.87 3.29
CA ALA A 127 8.56 -9.91 2.37
C ALA A 127 7.88 -11.22 2.72
N ARG A 128 7.59 -12.01 1.68
CA ARG A 128 7.01 -13.35 1.77
C ARG A 128 7.89 -14.29 0.95
N GLY A 129 8.32 -15.41 1.53
CA GLY A 129 9.25 -16.35 0.91
C GLY A 129 10.48 -16.62 1.77
N ALA A 130 11.50 -17.26 1.19
CA ALA A 130 12.67 -17.78 1.89
C ALA A 130 13.29 -16.75 2.85
N GLU A 131 13.25 -17.08 4.15
CA GLU A 131 13.79 -16.31 5.30
C GLU A 131 13.65 -14.77 5.24
N ALA A 132 12.51 -14.30 4.70
CA ALA A 132 12.05 -12.91 4.68
C ALA A 132 13.14 -11.86 4.35
N ALA A 133 13.78 -12.02 3.19
CA ALA A 133 14.66 -11.01 2.59
C ALA A 133 14.03 -9.62 2.67
N ARG A 134 14.74 -8.66 3.27
CA ARG A 134 14.25 -7.28 3.40
C ARG A 134 14.60 -6.50 2.15
N MET A 135 13.72 -5.56 1.79
CA MET A 135 14.04 -4.55 0.78
C MET A 135 15.34 -3.83 1.18
N PRO A 136 16.36 -3.79 0.29
CA PRO A 136 17.61 -3.08 0.55
C PRO A 136 17.35 -1.62 0.91
N ALA A 137 18.17 -1.04 1.78
CA ALA A 137 18.00 0.35 2.22
C ALA A 137 18.12 1.32 1.03
N GLU A 138 18.98 0.97 0.07
CA GLU A 138 19.26 1.68 -1.17
C GLU A 138 18.04 1.72 -2.10
N ALA A 139 17.12 0.76 -2.00
CA ALA A 139 15.94 0.71 -2.87
C ALA A 139 15.09 1.97 -2.73
N LEU A 140 14.88 2.41 -1.49
CA LEU A 140 14.10 3.61 -1.24
C LEU A 140 14.84 4.88 -1.70
N ALA A 141 16.15 4.96 -1.48
CA ALA A 141 16.95 6.09 -1.95
C ALA A 141 16.97 6.18 -3.49
N SER A 142 17.02 5.04 -4.18
CA SER A 142 16.94 4.96 -5.64
C SER A 142 15.58 5.44 -6.16
N VAL A 143 14.49 5.03 -5.49
CA VAL A 143 13.13 5.48 -5.79
C VAL A 143 12.96 6.97 -5.54
N GLU A 144 13.43 7.50 -4.41
CA GLU A 144 13.40 8.94 -4.11
C GLU A 144 14.14 9.73 -5.20
N ALA A 145 15.32 9.26 -5.63
CA ALA A 145 16.09 9.92 -6.69
C ALA A 145 15.37 9.88 -8.05
N ALA A 146 14.62 8.83 -8.36
CA ALA A 146 13.77 8.76 -9.55
C ALA A 146 12.60 9.74 -9.45
N LEU A 147 11.91 9.76 -8.31
CA LEU A 147 10.73 10.60 -8.07
C LEU A 147 11.06 12.10 -8.12
N LYS A 148 12.27 12.50 -7.70
CA LYS A 148 12.78 13.89 -7.82
C LYS A 148 12.86 14.42 -9.26
N ARG A 149 12.76 13.54 -10.27
CA ARG A 149 12.74 13.91 -11.69
C ARG A 149 11.33 13.98 -12.28
N GLU A 150 10.32 13.57 -11.52
CA GLU A 150 8.92 13.62 -11.92
C GLU A 150 8.31 15.00 -11.67
N ALA A 151 7.29 15.33 -12.45
CA ALA A 151 6.49 16.54 -12.28
C ALA A 151 5.17 16.19 -11.57
N LEU A 152 5.23 16.10 -10.24
CA LEU A 152 4.07 15.81 -9.39
C LEU A 152 3.14 17.03 -9.28
N THR A 153 1.82 16.81 -9.38
CA THR A 153 0.82 17.82 -9.03
C THR A 153 0.81 18.01 -7.51
N PRO A 154 0.34 19.14 -6.95
CA PRO A 154 0.28 19.34 -5.50
C PRO A 154 -0.92 18.62 -4.88
N GLU A 155 -0.99 17.31 -5.08
CA GLU A 155 -2.05 16.46 -4.57
C GLU A 155 -1.42 15.21 -3.93
N LEU A 156 -2.18 14.44 -3.16
CA LEU A 156 -1.67 13.22 -2.55
C LEU A 156 -1.20 12.22 -3.61
N HIS A 157 0.02 11.71 -3.56
CA HIS A 157 0.54 10.68 -4.48
C HIS A 157 0.88 9.39 -3.75
N TRP A 158 0.73 8.22 -4.38
CA TRP A 158 1.10 6.93 -3.77
C TRP A 158 2.01 6.10 -4.65
N LEU A 159 2.87 5.32 -4.01
CA LEU A 159 3.75 4.37 -4.68
C LEU A 159 3.54 2.96 -4.15
N ARG A 160 3.46 2.02 -5.09
CA ARG A 160 3.59 0.59 -4.82
C ARG A 160 4.89 0.09 -5.41
N LEU A 161 5.76 -0.44 -4.55
CA LEU A 161 7.05 -1.01 -4.95
C LEU A 161 7.01 -2.52 -4.71
N VAL A 162 7.32 -3.30 -5.73
CA VAL A 162 7.38 -4.76 -5.67
C VAL A 162 8.68 -5.26 -6.30
N TYR A 163 9.32 -6.20 -5.62
CA TYR A 163 10.39 -7.02 -6.17
C TYR A 163 10.02 -8.49 -5.96
N ARG A 164 10.14 -9.29 -7.01
CA ARG A 164 10.01 -10.75 -6.95
C ARG A 164 11.32 -11.37 -7.41
N HIS A 165 11.79 -12.35 -6.66
CA HIS A 165 12.81 -13.29 -7.08
C HIS A 165 12.24 -14.70 -7.10
N ALA A 166 12.42 -15.42 -8.20
CA ALA A 166 11.98 -16.79 -8.37
C ALA A 166 13.16 -17.75 -8.21
N ALA A 167 12.86 -19.00 -7.82
CA ALA A 167 13.87 -20.03 -7.55
C ALA A 167 14.70 -20.43 -8.78
N ASP A 168 14.21 -20.14 -9.99
CA ASP A 168 14.94 -20.35 -11.26
C ASP A 168 15.96 -19.24 -11.56
N GLY A 169 16.02 -18.21 -10.72
CA GLY A 169 16.93 -17.07 -10.86
C GLY A 169 16.26 -15.84 -11.47
N ASP A 170 15.04 -15.95 -11.98
CA ASP A 170 14.35 -14.82 -12.60
C ASP A 170 13.93 -13.79 -11.56
N SER A 171 14.24 -12.52 -11.83
CA SER A 171 13.93 -11.41 -10.93
C SER A 171 13.16 -10.33 -11.68
N ARG A 172 12.14 -9.77 -11.04
CA ARG A 172 11.29 -8.73 -11.63
C ARG A 172 10.97 -7.65 -10.61
N CYS A 173 11.18 -6.41 -11.02
CA CYS A 173 10.68 -5.24 -10.30
C CYS A 173 9.38 -4.73 -10.93
N GLU A 174 8.53 -4.14 -10.11
CA GLU A 174 7.40 -3.32 -10.52
C GLU A 174 7.32 -2.12 -9.58
N ALA A 175 7.19 -0.92 -10.15
CA ALA A 175 6.82 0.28 -9.42
C ALA A 175 5.56 0.86 -10.06
N LEU A 176 4.56 1.18 -9.24
CA LEU A 176 3.43 2.01 -9.65
C LEU A 176 3.51 3.37 -8.97
N LEU A 177 3.07 4.40 -9.69
CA LEU A 177 2.82 5.74 -9.18
C LEU A 177 1.36 6.06 -9.52
N ASP A 178 0.54 6.33 -8.51
CA ASP A 178 -0.89 6.62 -8.67
C ASP A 178 -1.68 5.53 -9.45
N ASN A 179 -1.46 4.26 -9.09
CA ASN A 179 -1.97 3.05 -9.78
C ASN A 179 -1.42 2.82 -11.21
N GLU A 180 -0.62 3.73 -11.77
CA GLU A 180 -0.09 3.61 -13.12
C GLU A 180 1.34 3.04 -13.15
N PRO A 181 1.70 2.20 -14.15
CA PRO A 181 3.05 1.69 -14.31
C PRO A 181 4.10 2.80 -14.41
N TRP A 182 5.02 2.83 -13.44
CA TRP A 182 6.06 3.82 -13.37
C TRP A 182 7.41 3.26 -13.81
N THR A 183 7.75 3.54 -15.07
CA THR A 183 8.97 2.99 -15.72
C THR A 183 10.25 3.45 -15.01
N ALA A 184 10.36 4.73 -14.65
CA ALA A 184 11.56 5.24 -13.99
C ALA A 184 11.78 4.59 -12.62
N GLY A 185 10.71 4.41 -11.83
CA GLY A 185 10.77 3.67 -10.56
C GLY A 185 11.14 2.21 -10.74
N THR A 186 10.59 1.55 -11.75
CA THR A 186 10.90 0.14 -12.04
C THR A 186 12.38 -0.04 -12.40
N LEU A 187 12.93 0.85 -13.23
CA LEU A 187 14.37 0.85 -13.55
C LEU A 187 15.22 1.15 -12.32
N ALA A 188 14.79 2.10 -11.48
CA ALA A 188 15.48 2.46 -10.25
C ALA A 188 15.55 1.30 -9.25
N LEU A 189 14.45 0.53 -9.09
CA LEU A 189 14.43 -0.69 -8.28
C LEU A 189 15.29 -1.81 -8.88
N THR A 190 15.30 -1.96 -10.21
CA THR A 190 16.08 -3.02 -10.89
C THR A 190 17.58 -2.83 -10.72
N ALA A 191 18.05 -1.59 -10.59
CA ALA A 191 19.47 -1.29 -10.40
C ALA A 191 19.99 -1.58 -8.97
N VAL A 192 19.12 -1.91 -8.03
CA VAL A 192 19.47 -2.18 -6.63
C VAL A 192 20.05 -3.59 -6.49
N PRO A 193 21.07 -3.80 -5.63
CA PRO A 193 21.63 -5.13 -5.38
C PRO A 193 20.71 -5.96 -4.46
N TRP A 194 19.66 -6.55 -5.04
CA TRP A 194 18.74 -7.41 -4.30
C TRP A 194 19.39 -8.72 -3.84
N PRO A 195 19.00 -9.27 -2.67
CA PRO A 195 19.34 -10.64 -2.31
C PRO A 195 18.76 -11.64 -3.33
N HIS A 196 19.48 -12.72 -3.59
CA HIS A 196 19.06 -13.79 -4.51
C HIS A 196 18.95 -15.14 -3.78
N ASP A 197 18.63 -15.11 -2.49
CA ASP A 197 18.54 -16.29 -1.63
C ASP A 197 17.11 -16.83 -1.60
N GLY A 198 16.82 -17.79 -2.49
CA GLY A 198 15.51 -18.46 -2.56
C GLY A 198 14.40 -17.62 -3.17
N ASP A 199 13.20 -18.19 -3.30
CA ASP A 199 12.06 -17.47 -3.85
C ASP A 199 11.44 -16.53 -2.82
N TYR A 200 11.27 -15.26 -3.19
CA TYR A 200 10.58 -14.28 -2.35
C TYR A 200 9.95 -13.14 -3.12
N VAL A 201 9.00 -12.48 -2.47
CA VAL A 201 8.41 -11.23 -2.92
C VAL A 201 8.58 -10.21 -1.81
N ALA A 202 9.27 -9.11 -2.10
CA ALA A 202 9.38 -7.95 -1.23
C ALA A 202 8.47 -6.84 -1.74
N ARG A 203 7.79 -6.15 -0.84
CA ARG A 203 6.92 -5.01 -1.17
C ARG A 203 7.07 -3.87 -0.19
N ARG A 204 6.73 -2.68 -0.66
CA ARG A 204 6.59 -1.48 0.16
C ARG A 204 5.56 -0.55 -0.46
N PHE A 205 4.78 0.09 0.39
CA PHE A 205 3.80 1.10 0.02
C PHE A 205 4.17 2.45 0.64
N LEU A 206 3.97 3.53 -0.10
CA LEU A 206 4.27 4.89 0.32
C LEU A 206 3.15 5.83 -0.10
N LEU A 207 2.92 6.86 0.70
CA LEU A 207 2.10 8.02 0.36
C LEU A 207 2.94 9.30 0.51
N LEU A 208 2.71 10.25 -0.37
CA LEU A 208 3.31 11.57 -0.37
C LEU A 208 2.19 12.60 -0.30
N ASP A 209 2.25 13.44 0.71
CA ASP A 209 1.36 14.59 0.87
C ASP A 209 2.16 15.88 0.82
N VAL A 210 1.63 16.89 0.14
CA VAL A 210 2.32 18.16 -0.01
C VAL A 210 2.23 18.93 1.30
N ARG A 211 3.37 19.43 1.80
CA ARG A 211 3.36 20.33 2.96
C ARG A 211 2.86 21.71 2.54
N ASP A 212 1.58 21.96 2.73
CA ASP A 212 1.01 23.30 2.64
C ASP A 212 1.24 24.05 3.96
N TYR A 213 2.42 24.68 4.11
CA TYR A 213 2.68 25.68 5.17
C TYR A 213 2.65 27.11 4.60
#